data_AF-R5QA69-F1
#
_entry.id   AF-R5QA69-F1
#
_cell.length_a   1.000
_cell.length_b   1.000
_cell.length_c   1.000
_cell.angle_alpha   90.00
_cell.angle_beta   90.00
_cell.angle_gamma   90.00
#
_symmetry.space_group_name_H-M   'P 1'
#
loop_
_entity.id
_entity.type
_entity.pdbx_description
1 polymer ?
#
loop_
_entity_poly.entity_id
_entity_poly.type
_entity_poly.pdbx_seq_one_letter_code
_entity_poly.pdbx_strand_id
1 'polypeptide(L)'
;METKIEKIDKNKINEEIIEEAGMILKNGGLVAFPTETVYGLGADALKEEAAMKTYAAKGRPSDNPLIVHIAEYEDLRKIAVNIPAETDALAAHFWPGPLTMIFEKSEVVPYGTTGGLDTVAVRMPTDEVARALIRAAGGFVSAPSANTSGRPSPTLAEHVAEDLGGKIDMILDGGAVEIGLESTILDMTVTPPMILRPGAITAEMFEEVIGKVDVDETLLVAESEKAPKAPGMKYRHYAPKAKLMIVEGDLREEIFAIRQLAYKAYKEGRKVGVIATTETLPFYKYGVVKNIGTRENEKTIARNLYRVLREFDEEDVEEIYSESFAAQGIGKAIMNRLEKAAGHTRLSAAEIAKRQKYRRIIFISGTDSARAPMAAEMLRHEDLAQEYVIDSRGLVVLFPEPANQKAEAIMKSAQMTLENHVSRQLEPETLVEDTLVLTIEEAEKNKILSEYGTKANVYTLNEFVGSDGEIPNPYGKPLTAYGECYEILRELIKELAEKLNYIAEEE
;
A
#
# COMPACT_ATOMS: atom_id res chain seq x y z
N MET A 1 -28.67 -5.69 -20.54
CA MET A 1 -29.47 -6.15 -19.40
C MET A 1 -29.36 -5.08 -18.32
N GLU A 2 -30.39 -4.83 -17.53
CA GLU A 2 -30.29 -3.93 -16.37
C GLU A 2 -29.96 -4.76 -15.14
N THR A 3 -28.91 -4.39 -14.40
CA THR A 3 -28.50 -5.11 -13.17
C THR A 3 -29.28 -4.59 -11.99
N LYS A 4 -29.96 -5.48 -11.27
CA LYS A 4 -30.70 -5.14 -10.05
C LYS A 4 -29.74 -5.04 -8.86
N ILE A 5 -29.81 -3.96 -8.07
CA ILE A 5 -28.97 -3.79 -6.87
C ILE A 5 -29.89 -3.77 -5.66
N GLU A 6 -29.71 -4.72 -4.75
CA GLU A 6 -30.53 -4.89 -3.56
C GLU A 6 -29.70 -4.77 -2.30
N LYS A 7 -30.08 -3.86 -1.41
CA LYS A 7 -29.42 -3.72 -0.11
C LYS A 7 -29.85 -4.81 0.84
N ILE A 8 -28.90 -5.40 1.54
CA ILE A 8 -29.16 -6.47 2.50
C ILE A 8 -28.41 -6.24 3.80
N ASP A 9 -29.15 -6.24 4.91
CA ASP A 9 -28.55 -6.15 6.24
C ASP A 9 -28.16 -7.56 6.70
N LYS A 10 -26.86 -7.75 6.97
CA LYS A 10 -26.32 -9.03 7.47
C LYS A 10 -26.95 -9.44 8.81
N ASN A 11 -27.44 -8.49 9.60
CA ASN A 11 -28.09 -8.75 10.89
C ASN A 11 -29.60 -9.01 10.76
N LYS A 12 -30.18 -8.72 9.60
CA LYS A 12 -31.60 -8.88 9.32
C LYS A 12 -31.81 -9.19 7.83
N ILE A 13 -31.48 -10.43 7.48
CA ILE A 13 -31.58 -10.93 6.11
C ILE A 13 -33.04 -10.90 5.65
N ASN A 14 -33.30 -10.27 4.50
CA ASN A 14 -34.59 -10.32 3.84
C ASN A 14 -34.68 -11.61 3.02
N GLU A 15 -35.54 -12.54 3.45
CA GLU A 15 -35.71 -13.84 2.81
C GLU A 15 -36.20 -13.74 1.36
N GLU A 16 -37.09 -12.80 1.04
CA GLU A 16 -37.63 -12.64 -0.33
C GLU A 16 -36.53 -12.27 -1.33
N ILE A 17 -35.60 -11.38 -0.93
CA ILE A 17 -34.45 -10.98 -1.76
C ILE A 17 -33.51 -12.18 -1.97
N ILE A 18 -33.25 -12.96 -0.92
CA ILE A 18 -32.41 -14.16 -0.99
C ILE A 18 -33.03 -15.24 -1.86
N GLU A 19 -34.34 -15.47 -1.75
CA GLU A 19 -35.06 -16.43 -2.58
C GLU A 19 -35.04 -16.03 -4.05
N GLU A 20 -35.27 -14.75 -4.36
CA GLU A 20 -35.17 -14.22 -5.72
C GLU A 20 -33.75 -14.43 -6.29
N ALA A 21 -32.73 -14.06 -5.53
CA ALA A 21 -31.33 -14.26 -5.91
C ALA A 21 -30.99 -15.74 -6.13
N GLY A 22 -31.48 -16.62 -5.25
CA GLY A 22 -31.33 -18.07 -5.38
C GLY A 22 -32.00 -18.62 -6.64
N MET A 23 -33.19 -18.12 -6.99
CA MET A 23 -33.89 -18.49 -8.22
C MET A 23 -33.16 -18.01 -9.48
N ILE A 24 -32.56 -16.82 -9.46
CA ILE A 24 -31.70 -16.34 -10.55
C ILE A 24 -30.56 -17.34 -10.79
N LEU A 25 -29.84 -17.74 -9.74
CA LEU A 25 -28.75 -18.71 -9.84
C LEU A 25 -29.24 -20.07 -10.35
N LYS A 26 -30.34 -20.59 -9.80
CA LYS A 26 -30.96 -21.85 -10.26
C LYS A 26 -31.38 -21.80 -11.72
N ASN A 27 -31.76 -20.65 -12.25
CA ASN A 27 -32.09 -20.47 -13.66
C ASN A 27 -30.87 -20.21 -14.55
N GLY A 28 -29.65 -20.33 -13.99
CA GLY A 28 -28.39 -20.13 -14.71
C GLY A 28 -28.04 -18.66 -14.94
N GLY A 29 -28.62 -17.74 -14.16
CA GLY A 29 -28.20 -16.34 -14.08
C GLY A 29 -26.99 -16.13 -13.16
N LEU A 30 -26.59 -14.88 -12.98
CA LEU A 30 -25.43 -14.46 -12.20
C LEU A 30 -25.82 -13.46 -11.11
N VAL A 31 -25.38 -13.74 -9.88
CA VAL A 31 -25.62 -12.85 -8.73
C VAL A 31 -24.30 -12.55 -8.04
N ALA A 32 -23.96 -11.27 -7.90
CA ALA A 32 -22.84 -10.88 -7.05
C ALA A 32 -23.28 -10.75 -5.58
N PHE A 33 -22.47 -11.23 -4.65
CA PHE A 33 -22.81 -11.28 -3.22
C PHE A 33 -21.58 -11.06 -2.33
N PRO A 34 -21.75 -10.52 -1.12
CA PRO A 34 -20.66 -10.29 -0.17
C PRO A 34 -20.18 -11.62 0.42
N THR A 35 -18.90 -11.66 0.83
CA THR A 35 -18.37 -12.68 1.75
C THR A 35 -17.56 -11.97 2.85
N GLU A 36 -16.98 -12.71 3.79
CA GLU A 36 -16.03 -12.15 4.75
C GLU A 36 -14.71 -11.71 4.09
N THR A 37 -14.41 -12.24 2.89
CA THR A 37 -13.17 -11.98 2.13
C THR A 37 -13.29 -10.84 1.13
N VAL A 38 -13.98 -11.09 0.01
CA VAL A 38 -14.25 -10.18 -1.11
C VAL A 38 -15.64 -10.52 -1.67
N TYR A 39 -16.23 -9.63 -2.47
CA TYR A 39 -17.47 -9.96 -3.18
C TYR A 39 -17.22 -11.05 -4.22
N GLY A 40 -18.12 -12.03 -4.29
CA GLY A 40 -18.08 -13.15 -5.25
C GLY A 40 -19.13 -12.97 -6.34
N LEU A 41 -18.83 -13.42 -7.57
CA LEU A 41 -19.79 -13.51 -8.67
C LEU A 41 -20.35 -14.92 -8.75
N GLY A 42 -21.51 -15.14 -8.15
CA GLY A 42 -22.18 -16.42 -8.06
C GLY A 42 -22.79 -16.91 -9.36
N ALA A 43 -22.64 -18.20 -9.59
CA ALA A 43 -23.31 -18.99 -10.63
C ALA A 43 -23.55 -20.41 -10.08
N ASP A 44 -24.57 -21.12 -10.57
CA ASP A 44 -24.78 -22.53 -10.23
C ASP A 44 -23.55 -23.37 -10.60
N ALA A 45 -22.90 -23.98 -9.60
CA ALA A 45 -21.65 -24.71 -9.79
C ALA A 45 -21.80 -26.00 -10.61
N LEU A 46 -23.01 -26.56 -10.66
CA LEU A 46 -23.31 -27.84 -11.30
C LEU A 46 -23.81 -27.66 -12.75
N LYS A 47 -23.91 -26.41 -13.23
CA LYS A 47 -24.32 -26.09 -14.60
C LYS A 47 -23.17 -25.51 -15.39
N GLU A 48 -22.70 -26.26 -16.38
CA GLU A 48 -21.61 -25.84 -17.27
C GLU A 48 -21.89 -24.51 -17.99
N GLU A 49 -23.14 -24.28 -18.41
CA GLU A 49 -23.55 -23.01 -19.03
C GLU A 49 -23.42 -21.80 -18.10
N ALA A 50 -23.61 -21.99 -16.79
CA ALA A 50 -23.48 -20.91 -15.82
C ALA A 50 -22.02 -20.52 -15.62
N ALA A 51 -21.09 -21.50 -15.62
CA ALA A 51 -19.65 -21.24 -15.63
C ALA A 51 -19.23 -20.42 -16.86
N MET A 52 -19.73 -20.76 -18.06
CA MET A 52 -19.46 -19.99 -19.29
C MET A 52 -19.90 -18.52 -19.18
N LYS A 53 -21.07 -18.24 -18.59
CA LYS A 53 -21.52 -16.86 -18.35
C LYS A 53 -20.61 -16.12 -17.38
N THR A 54 -20.14 -16.77 -16.31
CA THR A 54 -19.17 -16.19 -15.37
C THR A 54 -17.87 -15.78 -16.06
N TYR A 55 -17.33 -16.65 -16.93
CA TYR A 55 -16.13 -16.32 -17.71
C TYR A 55 -16.37 -15.14 -18.65
N ALA A 56 -17.49 -15.16 -19.38
CA ALA A 56 -17.86 -14.11 -20.33
C ALA A 56 -18.07 -12.75 -19.65
N ALA A 57 -18.82 -12.69 -18.55
CA ALA A 57 -19.10 -11.45 -17.83
C ALA A 57 -17.82 -10.77 -17.30
N LYS A 58 -16.85 -11.58 -16.87
CA LYS A 58 -15.57 -11.10 -16.32
C LYS A 58 -14.48 -10.85 -17.37
N GLY A 59 -14.64 -11.36 -18.60
CA GLY A 59 -13.52 -11.49 -19.54
C GLY A 59 -12.39 -12.37 -18.99
N ARG A 60 -12.74 -13.43 -18.25
CA ARG A 60 -11.80 -14.34 -17.58
C ARG A 60 -11.47 -15.52 -18.49
N PRO A 61 -10.19 -15.94 -18.60
CA PRO A 61 -9.82 -17.19 -19.29
C PRO A 61 -10.54 -18.41 -18.70
N SER A 62 -11.05 -19.29 -19.57
CA SER A 62 -11.81 -20.47 -19.17
C SER A 62 -10.97 -21.57 -18.52
N ASP A 63 -9.64 -21.52 -18.66
CA ASP A 63 -8.69 -22.42 -18.01
C ASP A 63 -8.39 -22.04 -16.54
N ASN A 64 -8.98 -20.96 -16.04
CA ASN A 64 -8.82 -20.50 -14.67
C ASN A 64 -9.99 -21.00 -13.80
N PRO A 65 -9.78 -22.01 -12.94
CA PRO A 65 -10.86 -22.69 -12.21
C PRO A 65 -11.70 -21.74 -11.35
N LEU A 66 -12.93 -22.15 -11.03
CA LEU A 66 -13.82 -21.45 -10.11
C LEU A 66 -13.85 -22.16 -8.74
N ILE A 67 -14.08 -21.40 -7.66
CA ILE A 67 -14.24 -21.96 -6.31
C ILE A 67 -15.73 -22.23 -6.08
N VAL A 68 -16.07 -23.47 -5.75
CA VAL A 68 -17.42 -23.87 -5.34
C VAL A 68 -17.62 -23.52 -3.88
N HIS A 69 -18.66 -22.73 -3.60
CA HIS A 69 -19.07 -22.36 -2.26
C HIS A 69 -20.24 -23.25 -1.82
N ILE A 70 -20.11 -23.82 -0.63
CA ILE A 70 -21.11 -24.65 0.04
C ILE A 70 -21.58 -23.99 1.34
N ALA A 71 -22.79 -24.30 1.80
CA ALA A 71 -23.34 -23.77 3.04
C ALA A 71 -23.32 -24.76 4.21
N GLU A 72 -23.23 -26.07 3.92
CA GLU A 72 -23.22 -27.16 4.89
C GLU A 72 -22.02 -28.09 4.60
N TYR A 73 -21.39 -28.64 5.64
CA TYR A 73 -20.19 -29.47 5.48
C TYR A 73 -20.48 -30.76 4.69
N GLU A 74 -21.67 -31.33 4.89
CA GLU A 74 -22.11 -32.57 4.27
C GLU A 74 -22.18 -32.48 2.73
N ASP A 75 -22.34 -31.27 2.19
CA ASP A 75 -22.40 -31.02 0.76
C ASP A 75 -21.05 -31.27 0.07
N LEU A 76 -19.92 -31.21 0.80
CA LEU A 76 -18.59 -31.51 0.27
C LEU A 76 -18.55 -32.89 -0.41
N ARG A 77 -19.15 -33.91 0.23
CA ARG A 77 -19.13 -35.30 -0.26
C ARG A 77 -19.90 -35.51 -1.56
N LYS A 78 -20.75 -34.55 -1.95
CA LYS A 78 -21.48 -34.60 -3.22
C LYS A 78 -20.62 -34.13 -4.39
N ILE A 79 -19.64 -33.26 -4.14
CA ILE A 79 -18.83 -32.61 -5.18
C ILE A 79 -17.37 -33.08 -5.21
N ALA A 80 -16.86 -33.69 -4.14
CA ALA A 80 -15.49 -34.18 -4.03
C ALA A 80 -15.43 -35.68 -3.72
N VAL A 81 -14.35 -36.33 -4.16
CA VAL A 81 -14.02 -37.73 -3.87
C VAL A 81 -12.64 -37.85 -3.22
N ASN A 82 -12.31 -39.03 -2.68
CA ASN A 82 -11.00 -39.31 -2.06
C ASN A 82 -10.59 -38.26 -1.00
N ILE A 83 -11.55 -37.78 -0.21
CA ILE A 83 -11.35 -36.71 0.77
C ILE A 83 -10.41 -37.20 1.89
N PRO A 84 -9.24 -36.55 2.11
CA PRO A 84 -8.29 -36.94 3.15
C PRO A 84 -8.89 -36.79 4.57
N ALA A 85 -8.42 -37.60 5.52
CA ALA A 85 -8.94 -37.60 6.89
C ALA A 85 -8.68 -36.29 7.64
N GLU A 86 -7.59 -35.60 7.30
CA GLU A 86 -7.19 -34.30 7.85
C GLU A 86 -8.23 -33.20 7.56
N THR A 87 -9.08 -33.40 6.55
CA THR A 87 -10.14 -32.47 6.14
C THR A 87 -11.12 -32.18 7.27
N ASP A 88 -11.50 -33.19 8.05
CA ASP A 88 -12.45 -33.02 9.17
C ASP A 88 -11.88 -32.08 10.23
N ALA A 89 -10.58 -32.21 10.54
CA ALA A 89 -9.90 -31.35 11.50
C ALA A 89 -9.78 -29.91 10.97
N LEU A 90 -9.38 -29.73 9.71
CA LEU A 90 -9.29 -28.41 9.09
C LEU A 90 -10.66 -27.72 9.01
N ALA A 91 -11.70 -28.44 8.61
CA ALA A 91 -13.05 -27.91 8.52
C ALA A 91 -13.57 -27.49 9.90
N ALA A 92 -13.35 -28.29 10.94
CA ALA A 92 -13.76 -27.95 12.31
C ALA A 92 -13.09 -26.66 12.85
N HIS A 93 -11.88 -26.33 12.40
CA HIS A 93 -11.15 -25.15 12.85
C HIS A 93 -11.37 -23.92 11.96
N PHE A 94 -11.51 -24.11 10.65
CA PHE A 94 -11.43 -23.02 9.67
C PHE A 94 -12.67 -22.90 8.78
N TRP A 95 -13.64 -23.81 8.87
CA TRP A 95 -14.95 -23.68 8.21
C TRP A 95 -16.09 -23.55 9.24
N PRO A 96 -17.08 -22.67 8.99
CA PRO A 96 -17.13 -21.66 7.92
C PRO A 96 -16.04 -20.59 8.08
N GLY A 97 -15.34 -20.22 6.99
CA GLY A 97 -14.21 -19.30 7.04
C GLY A 97 -13.43 -19.10 5.75
N PRO A 98 -12.34 -18.31 5.82
CA PRO A 98 -11.54 -17.90 4.67
C PRO A 98 -10.55 -18.99 4.22
N LEU A 99 -10.93 -20.26 4.36
CA LEU A 99 -10.20 -21.42 3.84
C LEU A 99 -10.86 -21.94 2.57
N THR A 100 -10.05 -22.20 1.55
CA THR A 100 -10.42 -22.98 0.39
C THR A 100 -9.55 -24.23 0.33
N MET A 101 -10.16 -25.39 0.18
CA MET A 101 -9.46 -26.67 0.05
C MET A 101 -9.71 -27.25 -1.33
N ILE A 102 -8.67 -27.79 -1.97
CA ILE A 102 -8.76 -28.44 -3.28
C ILE A 102 -8.79 -29.95 -3.09
N PHE A 103 -9.76 -30.60 -3.74
CA PHE A 103 -9.94 -32.05 -3.72
C PHE A 103 -10.04 -32.59 -5.14
N GLU A 104 -9.95 -33.91 -5.29
CA GLU A 104 -10.39 -34.57 -6.52
C GLU A 104 -11.90 -34.37 -6.69
N LYS A 105 -12.31 -33.96 -7.89
CA LYS A 105 -13.73 -33.69 -8.17
C LYS A 105 -14.49 -34.99 -8.37
N SER A 106 -15.77 -34.97 -8.02
CA SER A 106 -16.72 -35.98 -8.46
C SER A 106 -17.27 -35.67 -9.87
N GLU A 107 -18.00 -36.62 -10.45
CA GLU A 107 -18.61 -36.47 -11.78
C GLU A 107 -19.69 -35.39 -11.86
N VAL A 108 -20.31 -34.99 -10.74
CA VAL A 108 -21.37 -33.97 -10.78
C VAL A 108 -20.83 -32.57 -11.02
N VAL A 109 -19.53 -32.34 -10.79
CA VAL A 109 -18.88 -31.06 -11.06
C VAL A 109 -18.42 -31.02 -12.52
N PRO A 110 -18.98 -30.14 -13.35
CA PRO A 110 -18.63 -30.07 -14.76
C PRO A 110 -17.21 -29.50 -14.94
N TYR A 111 -16.55 -29.90 -16.02
CA TYR A 111 -15.21 -29.41 -16.36
C TYR A 111 -15.18 -27.90 -16.62
N GLY A 112 -16.29 -27.31 -17.12
CA GLY A 112 -16.43 -25.86 -17.20
C GLY A 112 -16.24 -25.15 -15.84
N THR A 113 -16.64 -25.76 -14.72
CA THR A 113 -16.44 -25.16 -13.38
C THR A 113 -14.99 -25.30 -12.91
N THR A 114 -14.33 -26.41 -13.23
CA THR A 114 -12.95 -26.70 -12.81
C THR A 114 -11.88 -26.20 -13.78
N GLY A 115 -12.27 -25.48 -14.83
CA GLY A 115 -11.33 -25.03 -15.87
C GLY A 115 -10.63 -26.19 -16.61
N GLY A 116 -11.30 -27.34 -16.71
CA GLY A 116 -10.75 -28.54 -17.33
C GLY A 116 -9.92 -29.43 -16.41
N LEU A 117 -9.84 -29.13 -15.12
CA LEU A 117 -9.09 -29.92 -14.14
C LEU A 117 -9.94 -31.06 -13.55
N ASP A 118 -9.28 -32.14 -13.12
CA ASP A 118 -9.88 -33.23 -12.35
C ASP A 118 -10.02 -32.91 -10.85
N THR A 119 -9.73 -31.67 -10.47
CA THR A 119 -9.82 -31.18 -9.09
C THR A 119 -10.84 -30.06 -8.96
N VAL A 120 -11.45 -29.93 -7.78
CA VAL A 120 -12.41 -28.89 -7.42
C VAL A 120 -11.92 -28.13 -6.19
N ALA A 121 -11.93 -26.80 -6.26
CA ALA A 121 -11.68 -25.93 -5.12
C ALA A 121 -13.00 -25.66 -4.38
N VAL A 122 -13.05 -25.94 -3.08
CA VAL A 122 -14.26 -25.82 -2.26
C VAL A 122 -14.03 -24.86 -1.10
N ARG A 123 -15.05 -24.09 -0.76
CA ARG A 123 -15.06 -23.17 0.39
C ARG A 123 -16.42 -23.14 1.07
N MET A 124 -16.42 -22.96 2.39
CA MET A 124 -17.63 -22.67 3.17
C MET A 124 -17.49 -21.27 3.79
N PRO A 125 -18.12 -20.21 3.24
CA PRO A 125 -17.94 -18.85 3.73
C PRO A 125 -18.64 -18.61 5.08
N THR A 126 -18.08 -17.75 5.94
CA THR A 126 -18.71 -17.39 7.23
C THR A 126 -19.86 -16.41 7.07
N ASP A 127 -19.86 -15.60 6.01
CA ASP A 127 -20.86 -14.55 5.79
C ASP A 127 -22.29 -15.13 5.67
N GLU A 128 -23.21 -14.63 6.50
CA GLU A 128 -24.58 -15.14 6.59
C GLU A 128 -25.38 -14.90 5.29
N VAL A 129 -25.14 -13.78 4.61
CA VAL A 129 -25.80 -13.47 3.32
C VAL A 129 -25.32 -14.46 2.26
N ALA A 130 -24.01 -14.73 2.20
CA ALA A 130 -23.46 -15.74 1.31
C ALA A 130 -24.09 -17.12 1.57
N ARG A 131 -24.13 -17.58 2.82
CA ARG A 131 -24.69 -18.90 3.14
C ARG A 131 -26.19 -18.99 2.86
N ALA A 132 -26.96 -17.94 3.16
CA ALA A 132 -28.38 -17.88 2.86
C ALA A 132 -28.62 -17.99 1.34
N LEU A 133 -27.87 -17.24 0.53
CA LEU A 133 -27.91 -17.33 -0.93
C LEU A 133 -27.54 -18.73 -1.43
N ILE A 134 -26.46 -19.33 -0.91
CA ILE A 134 -26.01 -20.67 -1.33
C ILE A 134 -27.10 -21.71 -1.06
N ARG A 135 -27.74 -21.68 0.12
CA ARG A 135 -28.88 -22.56 0.43
C ARG A 135 -30.05 -22.33 -0.53
N ALA A 136 -30.43 -21.07 -0.75
CA ALA A 136 -31.52 -20.72 -1.66
C ALA A 136 -31.24 -21.15 -3.12
N ALA A 137 -29.98 -21.14 -3.53
CA ALA A 137 -29.50 -21.57 -4.85
C ALA A 137 -29.42 -23.10 -5.01
N GLY A 138 -29.59 -23.88 -3.94
CA GLY A 138 -29.56 -25.35 -3.99
C GLY A 138 -28.27 -25.98 -3.46
N GLY A 139 -27.42 -25.21 -2.78
CA GLY A 139 -26.27 -25.70 -2.00
C GLY A 139 -24.90 -25.52 -2.65
N PHE A 140 -24.83 -25.26 -3.97
CA PHE A 140 -23.57 -25.22 -4.72
C PHE A 140 -23.47 -23.98 -5.61
N VAL A 141 -22.68 -23.00 -5.18
CA VAL A 141 -22.47 -21.76 -5.94
C VAL A 141 -21.01 -21.59 -6.30
N SER A 142 -20.67 -21.64 -7.58
CA SER A 142 -19.33 -21.27 -8.04
C SER A 142 -19.21 -19.74 -7.99
N ALA A 143 -18.13 -19.23 -7.38
CA ALA A 143 -17.94 -17.79 -7.25
C ALA A 143 -16.46 -17.38 -7.26
N PRO A 144 -15.91 -16.88 -8.38
CA PRO A 144 -14.70 -16.09 -8.35
C PRO A 144 -15.00 -14.68 -7.78
N SER A 145 -13.97 -13.87 -7.54
CA SER A 145 -14.14 -12.45 -7.18
C SER A 145 -15.02 -11.70 -8.19
N ALA A 146 -15.84 -10.74 -7.77
CA ALA A 146 -16.84 -10.07 -8.62
C ALA A 146 -16.32 -8.83 -9.40
N ASN A 147 -15.11 -8.92 -9.96
CA ASN A 147 -14.46 -7.87 -10.74
C ASN A 147 -14.30 -8.24 -12.23
N THR A 148 -14.02 -7.25 -13.08
CA THR A 148 -13.46 -7.54 -14.40
C THR A 148 -12.06 -8.15 -14.24
N SER A 149 -11.73 -9.18 -15.02
CA SER A 149 -10.48 -9.92 -14.89
C SER A 149 -9.26 -8.98 -14.97
N GLY A 150 -8.34 -9.09 -14.03
CA GLY A 150 -7.13 -8.26 -13.92
C GLY A 150 -7.25 -7.09 -12.94
N ARG A 151 -8.46 -6.52 -12.75
CA ARG A 151 -8.69 -5.40 -11.81
C ARG A 151 -8.57 -5.82 -10.34
N PRO A 152 -8.41 -4.88 -9.38
CA PRO A 152 -8.47 -5.17 -7.94
C PRO A 152 -9.77 -5.89 -7.56
N SER A 153 -9.71 -6.83 -6.60
CA SER A 153 -10.90 -7.55 -6.17
C SER A 153 -11.88 -6.61 -5.44
N PRO A 154 -13.19 -6.82 -5.57
CA PRO A 154 -14.19 -5.91 -5.01
C PRO A 154 -14.42 -6.17 -3.51
N THR A 155 -14.23 -5.14 -2.70
CA THR A 155 -14.53 -5.14 -1.26
C THR A 155 -15.81 -4.38 -0.87
N LEU A 156 -16.49 -3.79 -1.85
CA LEU A 156 -17.73 -3.02 -1.75
C LEU A 156 -18.63 -3.39 -2.95
N ALA A 157 -19.95 -3.24 -2.79
CA ALA A 157 -20.91 -3.44 -3.89
C ALA A 157 -20.71 -2.44 -5.03
N GLU A 158 -20.28 -1.20 -4.70
CA GLU A 158 -19.98 -0.16 -5.68
C GLU A 158 -18.87 -0.59 -6.66
N HIS A 159 -17.83 -1.27 -6.15
CA HIS A 159 -16.77 -1.85 -6.99
C HIS A 159 -17.31 -2.90 -7.97
N VAL A 160 -18.32 -3.66 -7.56
CA VAL A 160 -18.98 -4.66 -8.42
C VAL A 160 -19.81 -3.97 -9.49
N ALA A 161 -20.58 -2.94 -9.10
CA ALA A 161 -21.40 -2.17 -10.02
C ALA A 161 -20.56 -1.49 -11.11
N GLU A 162 -19.40 -0.92 -10.73
CA GLU A 162 -18.43 -0.32 -11.66
C GLU A 162 -17.95 -1.33 -12.72
N ASP A 163 -17.61 -2.55 -12.31
CA ASP A 163 -17.00 -3.54 -13.19
C ASP A 163 -18.01 -4.37 -14.02
N LEU A 164 -19.13 -4.74 -13.40
CA LEU A 164 -20.06 -5.76 -13.87
C LEU A 164 -21.49 -5.25 -14.08
N GLY A 165 -21.76 -3.97 -13.79
CA GLY A 165 -23.03 -3.33 -14.08
C GLY A 165 -23.46 -3.53 -15.55
N GLY A 166 -24.68 -4.02 -15.74
CA GLY A 166 -25.25 -4.35 -17.05
C GLY A 166 -24.84 -5.71 -17.63
N LYS A 167 -23.94 -6.45 -16.96
CA LYS A 167 -23.45 -7.79 -17.38
C LYS A 167 -24.00 -8.94 -16.51
N ILE A 168 -24.52 -8.63 -15.33
CA ILE A 168 -24.99 -9.61 -14.33
C ILE A 168 -26.41 -9.27 -13.86
N ASP A 169 -27.16 -10.24 -13.37
CA ASP A 169 -28.58 -10.09 -13.08
C ASP A 169 -28.81 -9.28 -11.80
N MET A 170 -28.04 -9.57 -10.74
CA MET A 170 -28.24 -8.94 -9.43
C MET A 170 -26.93 -8.71 -8.68
N ILE A 171 -26.89 -7.66 -7.85
CA ILE A 171 -25.87 -7.39 -6.83
C ILE A 171 -26.57 -7.30 -5.48
N LEU A 172 -26.18 -8.15 -4.53
CA LEU A 172 -26.55 -8.04 -3.13
C LEU A 172 -25.55 -7.11 -2.44
N ASP A 173 -25.97 -5.92 -2.05
CA ASP A 173 -25.16 -4.94 -1.32
C ASP A 173 -25.24 -5.19 0.18
N GLY A 174 -24.24 -5.90 0.71
CA GLY A 174 -24.06 -6.14 2.14
C GLY A 174 -23.03 -5.22 2.80
N GLY A 175 -22.65 -4.11 2.17
CA GLY A 175 -21.64 -3.19 2.66
C GLY A 175 -20.20 -3.68 2.51
N ALA A 176 -19.28 -3.12 3.30
CA ALA A 176 -17.87 -3.46 3.25
C ALA A 176 -17.57 -4.88 3.79
N VAL A 177 -16.66 -5.59 3.12
CA VAL A 177 -16.13 -6.87 3.61
C VAL A 177 -15.19 -6.67 4.80
N GLU A 178 -14.96 -7.74 5.57
CA GLU A 178 -14.19 -7.68 6.81
C GLU A 178 -12.68 -7.86 6.60
N ILE A 179 -12.28 -8.85 5.80
CA ILE A 179 -10.86 -9.23 5.61
C ILE A 179 -10.22 -8.45 4.46
N GLY A 180 -10.92 -8.27 3.34
CA GLY A 180 -10.44 -7.54 2.16
C GLY A 180 -9.37 -8.25 1.32
N LEU A 181 -9.00 -9.48 1.67
CA LEU A 181 -8.16 -10.38 0.85
C LEU A 181 -8.93 -11.67 0.57
N GLU A 182 -8.61 -12.34 -0.54
CA GLU A 182 -9.21 -13.64 -0.84
C GLU A 182 -8.75 -14.74 0.14
N SER A 183 -9.50 -15.84 0.17
CA SER A 183 -9.22 -17.02 1.00
C SER A 183 -7.83 -17.61 0.76
N THR A 184 -7.27 -18.22 1.82
CA THR A 184 -6.12 -19.12 1.70
C THR A 184 -6.54 -20.34 0.90
N ILE A 185 -5.71 -20.81 -0.03
CA ILE A 185 -5.98 -22.02 -0.83
C ILE A 185 -4.97 -23.11 -0.44
N LEU A 186 -5.48 -24.25 0.02
CA LEU A 186 -4.73 -25.44 0.42
C LEU A 186 -5.05 -26.60 -0.54
N ASP A 187 -4.03 -27.14 -1.20
CA ASP A 187 -4.13 -28.35 -2.03
C ASP A 187 -4.09 -29.60 -1.13
N MET A 188 -5.24 -30.28 -1.02
CA MET A 188 -5.39 -31.51 -0.24
C MET A 188 -5.12 -32.76 -1.09
N THR A 189 -4.80 -32.61 -2.38
CA THR A 189 -4.52 -33.74 -3.28
C THR A 189 -3.05 -34.22 -3.20
N VAL A 190 -2.24 -33.55 -2.38
CA VAL A 190 -0.82 -33.83 -2.19
C VAL A 190 -0.49 -34.05 -0.72
N THR A 191 0.64 -34.72 -0.45
CA THR A 191 1.11 -34.98 0.92
C THR A 191 2.58 -34.58 1.06
N PRO A 192 2.94 -33.69 1.99
CA PRO A 192 2.03 -32.94 2.87
C PRO A 192 1.11 -31.97 2.08
N PRO A 193 -0.03 -31.53 2.64
CA PRO A 193 -0.87 -30.51 2.01
C PRO A 193 -0.07 -29.25 1.68
N MET A 194 -0.47 -28.53 0.63
CA MET A 194 0.32 -27.43 0.08
C MET A 194 -0.47 -26.13 -0.09
N ILE A 195 0.04 -25.02 0.46
CA ILE A 195 -0.57 -23.70 0.25
C ILE A 195 -0.25 -23.22 -1.17
N LEU A 196 -1.30 -23.10 -2.00
CA LEU A 196 -1.22 -22.55 -3.36
C LEU A 196 -1.53 -21.06 -3.43
N ARG A 197 -2.18 -20.51 -2.40
CA ARG A 197 -2.41 -19.06 -2.29
C ARG A 197 -2.43 -18.64 -0.83
N PRO A 198 -1.56 -17.70 -0.41
CA PRO A 198 -1.61 -17.15 0.93
C PRO A 198 -2.84 -16.24 1.11
N GLY A 199 -3.41 -16.28 2.31
CA GLY A 199 -4.57 -15.50 2.74
C GLY A 199 -4.55 -15.29 4.25
N ALA A 200 -5.73 -15.17 4.87
CA ALA A 200 -5.85 -14.90 6.30
C ALA A 200 -5.41 -16.07 7.21
N ILE A 201 -5.43 -17.31 6.72
CA ILE A 201 -4.96 -18.49 7.44
C ILE A 201 -3.53 -18.78 7.00
N THR A 202 -2.61 -18.84 7.96
CA THR A 202 -1.17 -18.96 7.73
C THR A 202 -0.69 -20.41 7.77
N ALA A 203 0.56 -20.67 7.37
CA ALA A 203 1.14 -22.01 7.42
C ALA A 203 1.21 -22.53 8.86
N GLU A 204 1.61 -21.66 9.80
CA GLU A 204 1.73 -21.97 11.22
C GLU A 204 0.39 -22.39 11.81
N MET A 205 -0.71 -21.72 11.42
CA MET A 205 -2.06 -22.09 11.84
C MET A 205 -2.48 -23.48 11.35
N PHE A 206 -2.07 -23.89 10.14
CA PHE A 206 -2.33 -25.26 9.69
C PHE A 206 -1.45 -26.27 10.42
N GLU A 207 -0.18 -25.94 10.65
CA GLU A 207 0.77 -26.82 11.33
C GLU A 207 0.36 -27.18 12.75
N GLU A 208 -0.31 -26.26 13.45
CA GLU A 208 -0.91 -26.52 14.77
C GLU A 208 -2.04 -27.57 14.74
N VAL A 209 -2.74 -27.73 13.60
CA VAL A 209 -3.91 -28.62 13.48
C VAL A 209 -3.55 -29.96 12.87
N ILE A 210 -2.77 -29.96 11.78
CA ILE A 210 -2.51 -31.16 10.95
C ILE A 210 -1.03 -31.49 10.78
N GLY A 211 -0.13 -30.75 11.43
CA GLY A 211 1.31 -30.88 11.23
C GLY A 211 1.78 -30.26 9.92
N LYS A 212 2.97 -30.66 9.45
CA LYS A 212 3.69 -30.02 8.34
C LYS A 212 2.80 -29.69 7.14
N VAL A 213 2.83 -28.43 6.69
CA VAL A 213 2.20 -27.96 5.45
C VAL A 213 3.26 -27.26 4.59
N ASP A 214 3.36 -27.64 3.32
CA ASP A 214 4.29 -27.02 2.38
C ASP A 214 3.68 -25.74 1.77
N VAL A 215 4.52 -24.85 1.25
CA VAL A 215 4.09 -23.65 0.51
C VAL A 215 4.64 -23.76 -0.90
N ASP A 216 3.79 -23.54 -1.90
CA ASP A 216 4.20 -23.61 -3.31
C ASP A 216 5.31 -22.58 -3.61
N GLU A 217 6.48 -23.07 -4.01
CA GLU A 217 7.64 -22.25 -4.33
C GLU A 217 7.39 -21.31 -5.53
N THR A 218 6.45 -21.66 -6.42
CA THR A 218 6.08 -20.82 -7.56
C THR A 218 5.34 -19.54 -7.15
N LEU A 219 4.89 -19.41 -5.89
CA LEU A 219 4.39 -18.15 -5.35
C LEU A 219 5.46 -17.03 -5.34
N LEU A 220 6.73 -17.39 -5.48
CA LEU A 220 7.88 -16.49 -5.53
C LEU A 220 8.41 -16.25 -6.96
N VAL A 221 7.88 -16.94 -7.98
CA VAL A 221 8.43 -16.91 -9.35
C VAL A 221 7.34 -16.51 -10.35
N ALA A 222 7.58 -15.43 -11.10
CA ALA A 222 6.59 -14.74 -11.93
C ALA A 222 6.06 -15.54 -13.13
N GLU A 223 6.72 -16.62 -13.56
CA GLU A 223 6.38 -17.32 -14.80
C GLU A 223 6.51 -18.85 -14.65
N SER A 224 5.35 -19.52 -14.62
CA SER A 224 5.24 -20.97 -14.79
C SER A 224 4.34 -21.25 -15.99
N GLU A 225 4.82 -22.04 -16.96
CA GLU A 225 4.03 -22.43 -18.14
C GLU A 225 2.89 -23.41 -17.80
N LYS A 226 2.88 -24.00 -16.59
CA LYS A 226 1.87 -24.97 -16.17
C LYS A 226 0.48 -24.33 -16.02
N ALA A 227 -0.58 -25.11 -16.27
CA ALA A 227 -1.96 -24.69 -16.04
C ALA A 227 -2.17 -24.37 -14.54
N PRO A 228 -2.86 -23.27 -14.18
CA PRO A 228 -3.04 -22.89 -12.79
C PRO A 228 -3.98 -23.87 -12.07
N LYS A 229 -3.49 -24.52 -11.02
CA LYS A 229 -4.33 -25.37 -10.14
C LYS A 229 -5.36 -24.59 -9.34
N ALA A 230 -5.13 -23.29 -9.13
CA ALA A 230 -5.95 -22.43 -8.32
C ALA A 230 -6.06 -21.00 -8.88
N PRO A 231 -7.13 -20.26 -8.54
CA PRO A 231 -7.26 -18.86 -8.93
C PRO A 231 -6.14 -17.97 -8.40
N GLY A 232 -5.62 -17.10 -9.28
CA GLY A 232 -4.68 -16.04 -8.90
C GLY A 232 -3.20 -16.44 -8.97
N MET A 233 -2.85 -17.53 -9.65
CA MET A 233 -1.45 -18.00 -9.77
C MET A 233 -0.69 -17.49 -11.01
N LYS A 234 -1.34 -17.36 -12.17
CA LYS A 234 -0.64 -17.19 -13.47
C LYS A 234 -0.67 -15.79 -14.07
N TYR A 235 -1.79 -15.06 -13.94
CA TYR A 235 -1.99 -13.81 -14.68
C TYR A 235 -1.64 -12.58 -13.82
N ARG A 236 -1.32 -11.45 -14.46
CA ARG A 236 -1.28 -10.16 -13.75
C ARG A 236 -2.66 -9.91 -13.16
N HIS A 237 -2.73 -9.87 -11.84
CA HIS A 237 -3.96 -9.77 -11.08
C HIS A 237 -3.84 -8.57 -10.13
N TYR A 238 -4.99 -7.93 -9.86
CA TYR A 238 -5.14 -6.86 -8.90
C TYR A 238 -4.47 -5.53 -9.28
N ALA A 239 -4.12 -5.35 -10.55
CA ALA A 239 -3.40 -4.17 -11.00
C ALA A 239 -4.36 -2.98 -11.12
N PRO A 240 -4.09 -1.84 -10.46
CA PRO A 240 -4.74 -0.59 -10.79
C PRO A 240 -4.35 -0.14 -12.21
N LYS A 241 -5.02 0.89 -12.73
CA LYS A 241 -4.68 1.51 -14.02
C LYS A 241 -3.28 2.11 -13.99
N ALA A 242 -2.93 2.75 -12.87
CA ALA A 242 -1.63 3.36 -12.63
C ALA A 242 -0.52 2.31 -12.48
N LYS A 243 0.73 2.69 -12.80
CA LYS A 243 1.88 1.82 -12.57
C LYS A 243 2.22 1.78 -11.08
N LEU A 244 1.93 0.68 -10.42
CA LEU A 244 2.31 0.44 -9.02
C LEU A 244 3.76 -0.04 -8.93
N MET A 245 4.52 0.54 -8.00
CA MET A 245 5.89 0.17 -7.66
C MET A 245 6.01 0.01 -6.14
N ILE A 246 6.63 -1.09 -5.70
CA ILE A 246 6.89 -1.34 -4.28
C ILE A 246 8.28 -0.83 -3.97
N VAL A 247 8.40 0.06 -3.00
CA VAL A 247 9.69 0.51 -2.47
C VAL A 247 10.03 -0.37 -1.28
N GLU A 248 11.16 -1.06 -1.35
CA GLU A 248 11.56 -2.09 -0.38
C GLU A 248 12.88 -1.71 0.30
N GLY A 249 12.88 -1.73 1.63
CA GLY A 249 14.04 -1.46 2.48
C GLY A 249 13.65 -1.49 3.96
N ASP A 250 14.46 -0.88 4.82
CA ASP A 250 13.93 -0.53 6.14
C ASP A 250 12.97 0.66 6.02
N LEU A 251 12.03 0.75 6.97
CA LEU A 251 10.95 1.73 6.91
C LEU A 251 11.44 3.18 6.73
N ARG A 252 12.58 3.52 7.35
CA ARG A 252 13.12 4.88 7.25
C ARG A 252 13.67 5.15 5.85
N GLU A 253 14.40 4.20 5.27
CA GLU A 253 14.84 4.28 3.88
C GLU A 253 13.68 4.32 2.89
N GLU A 254 12.63 3.52 3.10
CA GLU A 254 11.43 3.52 2.25
C GLU A 254 10.76 4.89 2.23
N ILE A 255 10.55 5.50 3.41
CA ILE A 255 9.98 6.84 3.53
C ILE A 255 10.82 7.83 2.72
N PHE A 256 12.15 7.82 2.84
CA PHE A 256 13.02 8.74 2.11
C PHE A 256 12.99 8.52 0.60
N ALA A 257 13.05 7.26 0.15
CA ALA A 257 13.01 6.93 -1.26
C ALA A 257 11.68 7.33 -1.90
N ILE A 258 10.55 7.03 -1.26
CA ILE A 258 9.20 7.43 -1.74
C ILE A 258 9.08 8.95 -1.80
N ARG A 259 9.56 9.66 -0.76
CA ARG A 259 9.61 11.11 -0.71
C ARG A 259 10.36 11.71 -1.89
N GLN A 260 11.55 11.21 -2.18
CA GLN A 260 12.36 11.66 -3.30
C GLN A 260 11.70 11.38 -4.66
N LEU A 261 11.12 10.18 -4.84
CA LEU A 261 10.38 9.82 -6.06
C LEU A 261 9.16 10.72 -6.28
N ALA A 262 8.38 10.96 -5.22
CA ALA A 262 7.20 11.82 -5.28
C ALA A 262 7.57 13.28 -5.54
N TYR A 263 8.66 13.78 -4.93
CA TYR A 263 9.18 15.12 -5.18
C TYR A 263 9.60 15.30 -6.64
N LYS A 264 10.36 14.36 -7.19
CA LYS A 264 10.76 14.37 -8.60
C LYS A 264 9.55 14.40 -9.53
N ALA A 265 8.55 13.56 -9.28
CA ALA A 265 7.33 13.55 -10.08
C ALA A 265 6.57 14.89 -9.99
N TYR A 266 6.46 15.46 -8.79
CA TYR A 266 5.87 16.78 -8.58
C TYR A 266 6.59 17.87 -9.39
N LYS A 267 7.92 17.87 -9.40
CA LYS A 267 8.75 18.78 -10.20
C LYS A 267 8.53 18.64 -11.70
N GLU A 268 8.29 17.43 -12.18
CA GLU A 268 7.98 17.13 -13.57
C GLU A 268 6.50 17.40 -13.94
N GLY A 269 5.69 17.83 -12.97
CA GLY A 269 4.25 18.07 -13.16
C GLY A 269 3.42 16.79 -13.30
N ARG A 270 3.98 15.62 -12.94
CA ARG A 270 3.31 14.33 -12.98
C ARG A 270 2.52 14.07 -11.70
N LYS A 271 1.34 13.46 -11.84
CA LYS A 271 0.49 13.11 -10.70
C LYS A 271 0.81 11.70 -10.23
N VAL A 272 1.28 11.56 -8.99
CA VAL A 272 1.62 10.26 -8.39
C VAL A 272 0.81 9.99 -7.13
N GLY A 273 0.58 8.72 -6.85
CA GLY A 273 -0.02 8.20 -5.62
C GLY A 273 1.02 7.65 -4.65
N VAL A 274 0.74 7.73 -3.36
CA VAL A 274 1.54 7.09 -2.30
C VAL A 274 0.63 6.26 -1.42
N ILE A 275 0.93 4.97 -1.27
CA ILE A 275 0.32 4.07 -0.29
C ILE A 275 1.15 4.14 0.98
N ALA A 276 0.58 4.69 2.04
CA ALA A 276 1.23 4.92 3.33
C ALA A 276 0.43 4.30 4.47
N THR A 277 1.09 3.98 5.58
CA THR A 277 0.41 3.62 6.82
C THR A 277 0.17 4.85 7.68
N THR A 278 -0.66 4.70 8.72
CA THR A 278 -0.99 5.76 9.68
C THR A 278 0.26 6.39 10.28
N GLU A 279 1.26 5.57 10.57
CA GLU A 279 2.53 5.96 11.18
C GLU A 279 3.40 6.80 10.25
N THR A 280 3.31 6.56 8.94
CA THR A 280 4.20 7.17 7.95
C THR A 280 3.56 8.29 7.14
N LEU A 281 2.22 8.32 7.07
CA LEU A 281 1.44 9.32 6.34
C LEU A 281 1.91 10.76 6.57
N PRO A 282 2.24 11.22 7.80
CA PRO A 282 2.71 12.59 8.04
C PRO A 282 4.03 12.97 7.35
N PHE A 283 4.81 11.98 6.86
CA PHE A 283 6.10 12.23 6.22
C PHE A 283 6.01 12.48 4.71
N TYR A 284 4.86 12.24 4.08
CA TYR A 284 4.68 12.42 2.64
C TYR A 284 3.97 13.74 2.34
N LYS A 285 4.69 14.66 1.69
CA LYS A 285 4.17 16.00 1.32
C LYS A 285 3.68 16.11 -0.12
N TYR A 286 4.18 15.24 -1.00
CA TYR A 286 3.95 15.30 -2.43
C TYR A 286 3.16 14.08 -2.89
N GLY A 287 2.30 14.29 -3.89
CA GLY A 287 1.41 13.26 -4.43
C GLY A 287 0.10 13.07 -3.66
N VAL A 288 -0.76 12.20 -4.16
CA VAL A 288 -2.00 11.79 -3.51
C VAL A 288 -1.68 10.67 -2.53
N VAL A 289 -1.67 10.99 -1.23
CA VAL A 289 -1.34 10.01 -0.18
C VAL A 289 -2.62 9.35 0.33
N LYS A 290 -2.68 8.01 0.31
CA LYS A 290 -3.81 7.24 0.84
C LYS A 290 -3.36 6.36 2.01
N ASN A 291 -4.10 6.42 3.11
CA ASN A 291 -3.86 5.57 4.27
C ASN A 291 -4.43 4.17 4.04
N ILE A 292 -3.57 3.16 4.04
CA ILE A 292 -3.98 1.76 3.92
C ILE A 292 -4.27 1.10 5.28
N GLY A 293 -3.80 1.65 6.39
CA GLY A 293 -4.02 1.06 7.72
C GLY A 293 -2.90 1.40 8.69
N THR A 294 -2.69 0.53 9.67
CA THR A 294 -1.63 0.67 10.68
C THR A 294 -0.75 -0.58 10.69
N ARG A 295 0.56 -0.38 10.88
CA ARG A 295 1.52 -1.48 11.04
C ARG A 295 1.31 -2.25 12.35
N GLU A 296 0.69 -1.61 13.36
CA GLU A 296 0.29 -2.28 14.61
C GLU A 296 -0.83 -3.32 14.40
N ASN A 297 -1.64 -3.14 13.34
CA ASN A 297 -2.72 -4.06 13.01
C ASN A 297 -2.82 -4.28 11.49
N GLU A 298 -2.02 -5.22 10.99
CA GLU A 298 -1.95 -5.57 9.55
C GLU A 298 -3.29 -6.01 8.95
N LYS A 299 -4.26 -6.45 9.77
CA LYS A 299 -5.62 -6.76 9.28
C LYS A 299 -6.29 -5.52 8.68
N THR A 300 -5.97 -4.33 9.18
CA THR A 300 -6.47 -3.07 8.61
C THR A 300 -5.90 -2.82 7.22
N ILE A 301 -4.62 -3.16 7.00
CA ILE A 301 -3.94 -3.06 5.71
C ILE A 301 -4.58 -4.01 4.71
N ALA A 302 -4.74 -5.28 5.08
CA ALA A 302 -5.43 -6.30 4.29
C ALA A 302 -6.84 -5.84 3.87
N ARG A 303 -7.62 -5.33 4.82
CA ARG A 303 -9.00 -4.86 4.59
C ARG A 303 -9.08 -3.74 3.56
N ASN A 304 -8.11 -2.84 3.57
CA ASN A 304 -8.12 -1.63 2.76
C ASN A 304 -7.37 -1.75 1.44
N LEU A 305 -6.54 -2.77 1.25
CA LEU A 305 -5.65 -2.90 0.09
C LEU A 305 -6.37 -2.65 -1.24
N TYR A 306 -7.40 -3.45 -1.55
CA TYR A 306 -8.10 -3.28 -2.83
C TYR A 306 -8.94 -2.01 -2.91
N ARG A 307 -9.44 -1.50 -1.77
CA ARG A 307 -10.15 -0.22 -1.73
C ARG A 307 -9.21 0.91 -2.15
N VAL A 308 -8.03 1.00 -1.54
CA VAL A 308 -7.01 2.01 -1.84
C VAL A 308 -6.56 1.91 -3.30
N LEU A 309 -6.33 0.71 -3.83
CA LEU A 309 -5.98 0.52 -5.23
C LEU A 309 -7.07 1.03 -6.19
N ARG A 310 -8.36 0.85 -5.84
CA ARG A 310 -9.48 1.39 -6.63
C ARG A 310 -9.64 2.90 -6.47
N GLU A 311 -9.44 3.45 -5.29
CA GLU A 311 -9.45 4.90 -5.08
C GLU A 311 -8.41 5.60 -5.97
N PHE A 312 -7.24 4.99 -6.20
CA PHE A 312 -6.28 5.54 -7.15
C PHE A 312 -6.72 5.49 -8.62
N ASP A 313 -7.58 4.55 -9.01
CA ASP A 313 -8.16 4.51 -10.36
C ASP A 313 -9.11 5.69 -10.63
N GLU A 314 -9.62 6.34 -9.57
CA GLU A 314 -10.47 7.54 -9.60
C GLU A 314 -9.65 8.83 -9.55
N GLU A 315 -8.46 8.79 -8.95
CA GLU A 315 -7.56 9.94 -8.82
C GLU A 315 -6.73 10.21 -10.08
N ASP A 316 -6.77 9.33 -11.09
CA ASP A 316 -6.03 9.48 -12.36
C ASP A 316 -4.53 9.74 -12.16
N VAL A 317 -3.92 8.99 -11.24
CA VAL A 317 -2.47 9.04 -11.00
C VAL A 317 -1.74 8.18 -12.04
N GLU A 318 -0.56 8.62 -12.48
CA GLU A 318 0.26 7.88 -13.46
C GLU A 318 1.02 6.71 -12.81
N GLU A 319 1.55 6.96 -11.61
CA GLU A 319 2.35 6.00 -10.85
C GLU A 319 1.89 5.97 -9.39
N ILE A 320 2.01 4.82 -8.75
CA ILE A 320 1.76 4.64 -7.32
C ILE A 320 3.02 4.07 -6.69
N TYR A 321 3.52 4.71 -5.63
CA TYR A 321 4.60 4.19 -4.80
C TYR A 321 4.01 3.62 -3.52
N SER A 322 4.28 2.35 -3.23
CA SER A 322 3.86 1.71 -1.99
C SER A 322 5.06 1.39 -1.12
N GLU A 323 4.91 1.62 0.18
CA GLU A 323 5.76 0.99 1.19
C GLU A 323 5.67 -0.53 1.11
N SER A 324 6.66 -1.22 1.67
CA SER A 324 6.62 -2.66 1.86
C SER A 324 6.03 -3.04 3.22
N PHE A 325 5.50 -4.26 3.31
CA PHE A 325 4.87 -4.82 4.51
C PHE A 325 5.59 -6.10 4.94
N ALA A 326 5.39 -6.51 6.19
CA ALA A 326 6.12 -7.65 6.75
C ALA A 326 5.90 -8.94 5.93
N ALA A 327 6.96 -9.74 5.77
CA ALA A 327 6.90 -11.01 5.04
C ALA A 327 6.37 -12.18 5.89
N GLN A 328 5.80 -11.92 7.06
CA GLN A 328 5.30 -12.93 8.02
C GLN A 328 3.78 -12.81 8.19
N GLY A 329 3.13 -13.87 8.66
CA GLY A 329 1.69 -13.87 8.96
C GLY A 329 0.81 -13.41 7.78
N ILE A 330 -0.12 -12.49 8.06
CA ILE A 330 -1.00 -11.90 7.05
C ILE A 330 -0.27 -10.93 6.11
N GLY A 331 0.83 -10.32 6.56
CA GLY A 331 1.73 -9.51 5.74
C GLY A 331 2.22 -10.25 4.48
N LYS A 332 2.49 -11.56 4.57
CA LYS A 332 2.82 -12.39 3.40
C LYS A 332 1.69 -12.41 2.35
N ALA A 333 0.43 -12.45 2.79
CA ALA A 333 -0.71 -12.40 1.88
C ALA A 333 -0.88 -11.01 1.26
N ILE A 334 -0.68 -9.94 2.03
CA ILE A 334 -0.70 -8.55 1.55
C ILE A 334 0.37 -8.36 0.47
N MET A 335 1.62 -8.71 0.77
CA MET A 335 2.74 -8.59 -0.16
C MET A 335 2.51 -9.43 -1.42
N ASN A 336 1.99 -10.65 -1.30
CA ASN A 336 1.65 -11.45 -2.48
C ASN A 336 0.65 -10.75 -3.42
N ARG A 337 -0.33 -10.01 -2.90
CA ARG A 337 -1.29 -9.24 -3.73
C ARG A 337 -0.66 -7.98 -4.28
N LEU A 338 0.09 -7.25 -3.46
CA LEU A 338 0.76 -6.02 -3.85
C LEU A 338 1.79 -6.26 -4.97
N GLU A 339 2.56 -7.33 -4.88
CA GLU A 339 3.55 -7.72 -5.91
C GLU A 339 2.89 -8.06 -7.24
N LYS A 340 1.77 -8.78 -7.21
CA LYS A 340 0.99 -9.10 -8.41
C LYS A 340 0.39 -7.84 -9.04
N ALA A 341 -0.09 -6.90 -8.22
CA ALA A 341 -0.59 -5.61 -8.68
C ALA A 341 0.53 -4.77 -9.33
N ALA A 342 1.72 -4.77 -8.72
CA ALA A 342 2.92 -4.08 -9.20
C ALA A 342 3.58 -4.76 -10.42
N GLY A 343 3.10 -5.94 -10.84
CA GLY A 343 3.75 -6.74 -11.87
C GLY A 343 5.20 -7.09 -11.50
N HIS A 344 5.46 -7.33 -10.22
CA HIS A 344 6.78 -7.56 -9.63
C HIS A 344 7.76 -6.39 -9.77
N THR A 345 7.29 -5.17 -10.04
CA THR A 345 8.15 -3.98 -10.05
C THR A 345 8.49 -3.57 -8.62
N ARG A 346 9.73 -3.80 -8.22
CA ARG A 346 10.29 -3.38 -6.93
C ARG A 346 11.43 -2.38 -7.12
N LEU A 347 11.50 -1.41 -6.23
CA LEU A 347 12.56 -0.41 -6.16
C LEU A 347 13.29 -0.59 -4.83
N SER A 348 14.62 -0.69 -4.88
CA SER A 348 15.44 -0.73 -3.67
C SER A 348 15.48 0.66 -3.04
N ALA A 349 14.93 0.79 -1.83
CA ALA A 349 14.96 2.04 -1.08
C ALA A 349 16.40 2.49 -0.83
N ALA A 350 17.27 1.54 -0.44
CA ALA A 350 18.69 1.78 -0.22
C ALA A 350 19.41 2.33 -1.47
N GLU A 351 19.09 1.83 -2.68
CA GLU A 351 19.72 2.31 -3.91
C GLU A 351 19.31 3.74 -4.25
N ILE A 352 18.03 4.08 -4.05
CA ILE A 352 17.53 5.45 -4.25
C ILE A 352 18.14 6.37 -3.20
N ALA A 353 18.11 5.94 -1.94
CA ALA A 353 18.55 6.75 -0.82
C ALA A 353 20.08 6.94 -0.81
N LYS A 354 20.88 6.01 -1.37
CA LYS A 354 22.34 6.14 -1.52
C LYS A 354 22.77 7.20 -2.53
N ARG A 355 21.91 7.54 -3.51
CA ARG A 355 22.16 8.63 -4.47
C ARG A 355 21.93 10.02 -3.89
N GLN A 356 21.61 10.10 -2.60
CA GLN A 356 21.40 11.36 -1.91
C GLN A 356 22.49 11.52 -0.86
N LYS A 357 23.63 12.10 -1.23
CA LYS A 357 24.73 12.37 -0.29
C LYS A 357 24.31 13.24 0.89
N TYR A 358 23.44 14.22 0.65
CA TYR A 358 22.84 15.02 1.71
C TYR A 358 21.32 14.87 1.66
N ARG A 359 20.74 14.41 2.77
CA ARG A 359 19.27 14.30 2.94
C ARG A 359 18.73 15.35 3.87
N ARG A 360 19.56 15.81 4.80
CA ARG A 360 19.23 16.87 5.75
C ARG A 360 20.23 18.00 5.65
N ILE A 361 19.72 19.22 5.69
CA ILE A 361 20.52 20.44 5.76
C ILE A 361 20.14 21.13 7.06
N ILE A 362 21.12 21.37 7.94
CA ILE A 362 20.92 22.09 9.19
C ILE A 362 21.73 23.37 9.17
N PHE A 363 21.04 24.50 9.21
CA PHE A 363 21.68 25.79 9.44
C PHE A 363 21.91 26.01 10.93
N ILE A 364 23.13 26.39 11.31
CA ILE A 364 23.49 26.63 12.72
C ILE A 364 23.76 28.10 12.95
N SER A 365 23.17 28.66 14.00
CA SER A 365 23.57 29.96 14.54
C SER A 365 23.60 29.91 16.07
N GLY A 366 24.21 30.90 16.74
CA GLY A 366 24.31 30.91 18.22
C GLY A 366 23.04 30.52 18.98
N THR A 367 21.92 31.23 18.75
CA THR A 367 20.64 31.03 19.46
C THR A 367 19.46 30.62 18.58
N ASP A 368 19.68 30.38 17.28
CA ASP A 368 18.61 29.95 16.35
C ASP A 368 17.39 30.88 16.30
N SER A 369 17.64 32.19 16.35
CA SER A 369 16.59 33.21 16.43
C SER A 369 16.49 34.11 15.20
N ALA A 370 17.51 34.17 14.33
CA ALA A 370 17.51 35.07 13.18
C ALA A 370 18.19 34.46 11.94
N ARG A 371 19.53 34.41 11.92
CA ARG A 371 20.31 34.09 10.71
C ARG A 371 20.03 32.68 10.17
N ALA A 372 20.14 31.66 11.01
CA ALA A 372 19.88 30.28 10.59
C ALA A 372 18.41 30.00 10.21
N PRO A 373 17.39 30.48 10.95
CA PRO A 373 16.00 30.35 10.52
C PRO A 373 15.71 31.05 9.18
N MET A 374 16.24 32.26 8.97
CA MET A 374 16.10 32.97 7.68
C MET A 374 16.72 32.15 6.53
N ALA A 375 17.95 31.67 6.72
CA ALA A 375 18.66 30.86 5.73
C ALA A 375 17.90 29.56 5.38
N ALA A 376 17.41 28.85 6.39
CA ALA A 376 16.61 27.64 6.21
C ALA A 376 15.31 27.92 5.42
N GLU A 377 14.61 29.00 5.74
CA GLU A 377 13.37 29.37 5.06
C GLU A 377 13.61 29.84 3.63
N MET A 378 14.69 30.59 3.37
CA MET A 378 15.10 30.96 2.01
C MET A 378 15.37 29.71 1.17
N LEU A 379 16.12 28.74 1.70
CA LEU A 379 16.47 27.53 0.94
C LEU A 379 15.23 26.70 0.59
N ARG A 380 14.20 26.69 1.45
CA ARG A 380 12.91 26.01 1.15
C ARG A 380 12.18 26.63 -0.04
N HIS A 381 12.50 27.87 -0.41
CA HIS A 381 11.91 28.59 -1.55
C HIS A 381 12.76 28.50 -2.83
N GLU A 382 13.97 27.93 -2.75
CA GLU A 382 14.82 27.72 -3.91
C GLU A 382 14.36 26.50 -4.72
N ASP A 383 14.72 26.49 -6.02
CA ASP A 383 14.48 25.34 -6.88
C ASP A 383 15.55 24.27 -6.65
N LEU A 384 15.20 23.19 -5.96
CA LEU A 384 16.09 22.08 -5.62
C LEU A 384 15.82 20.85 -6.50
N ALA A 385 16.86 20.17 -6.95
CA ALA A 385 16.77 18.95 -7.78
C ALA A 385 16.34 17.72 -6.96
N GLN A 386 16.48 17.77 -5.64
CA GLN A 386 16.05 16.72 -4.72
C GLN A 386 15.36 17.28 -3.48
N GLU A 387 14.60 16.43 -2.80
CA GLU A 387 13.97 16.80 -1.54
C GLU A 387 15.00 16.77 -0.41
N TYR A 388 15.09 17.89 0.33
CA TYR A 388 15.87 17.98 1.56
C TYR A 388 14.97 18.17 2.78
N VAL A 389 15.35 17.57 3.90
CA VAL A 389 14.88 18.01 5.22
C VAL A 389 15.69 19.24 5.61
N ILE A 390 15.08 20.42 5.57
CA ILE A 390 15.77 21.68 5.88
C ILE A 390 15.37 22.16 7.27
N ASP A 391 16.36 22.26 8.16
CA ASP A 391 16.24 22.63 9.57
C ASP A 391 17.15 23.82 9.92
N SER A 392 16.86 24.49 11.04
CA SER A 392 17.80 25.39 11.71
C SER A 392 17.92 24.99 13.19
N ARG A 393 19.12 25.14 13.77
CA ARG A 393 19.41 24.82 15.18
C ARG A 393 20.37 25.81 15.81
N GLY A 394 20.34 25.84 17.14
CA GLY A 394 21.13 26.73 17.97
C GLY A 394 22.20 25.97 18.74
N LEU A 395 23.41 26.54 18.85
CA LEU A 395 24.46 25.93 19.68
C LEU A 395 24.14 26.02 21.18
N VAL A 396 23.52 27.12 21.59
CA VAL A 396 23.13 27.36 22.98
C VAL A 396 21.73 27.93 22.99
N VAL A 397 20.74 27.07 23.24
CA VAL A 397 19.33 27.44 23.39
C VAL A 397 18.90 27.07 24.80
N LEU A 398 18.71 28.06 25.66
CA LEU A 398 18.33 27.83 27.06
C LEU A 398 16.84 27.47 27.19
N PHE A 399 16.01 28.07 26.35
CA PHE A 399 14.58 27.84 26.29
C PHE A 399 14.08 28.10 24.85
N PRO A 400 13.01 27.42 24.42
CA PRO A 400 12.45 27.64 23.09
C PRO A 400 11.86 29.05 22.97
N GLU A 401 12.28 29.79 21.96
CA GLU A 401 11.85 31.17 21.66
C GLU A 401 11.39 31.27 20.21
N PRO A 402 10.42 32.15 19.89
CA PRO A 402 10.07 32.43 18.51
C PRO A 402 11.24 33.09 17.76
N ALA A 403 11.16 33.11 16.43
CA ALA A 403 12.07 33.91 15.62
C ALA A 403 12.06 35.40 16.04
N ASN A 404 13.20 36.07 15.89
CA ASN A 404 13.34 37.49 16.17
C ASN A 404 12.35 38.29 15.32
N GLN A 405 11.56 39.15 15.96
CA GLN A 405 10.49 39.91 15.29
C GLN A 405 10.97 40.78 14.12
N LYS A 406 12.22 41.27 14.16
CA LYS A 406 12.79 42.05 13.04
C LYS A 406 13.19 41.14 11.87
N ALA A 407 13.71 39.95 12.15
CA ALA A 407 13.94 38.95 11.12
C ALA A 407 12.62 38.53 10.47
N GLU A 408 11.58 38.29 11.28
CA GLU A 408 10.23 37.99 10.76
C GLU A 408 9.67 39.10 9.88
N ALA A 409 9.82 40.37 10.29
CA ALA A 409 9.37 41.50 9.49
C ALA A 409 10.06 41.58 8.12
N ILE A 410 11.35 41.26 8.05
CA ILE A 410 12.10 41.21 6.78
C ILE A 410 11.69 40.00 5.94
N MET A 411 11.49 38.83 6.53
CA MET A 411 11.01 37.66 5.78
C MET A 411 9.61 37.88 5.21
N LYS A 412 8.69 38.47 5.98
CA LYS A 412 7.34 38.82 5.51
C LYS A 412 7.36 39.81 4.35
N SER A 413 8.29 40.77 4.31
CA SER A 413 8.41 41.69 3.18
C SER A 413 8.86 41.00 1.89
N ALA A 414 9.53 39.84 2.02
CA ALA A 414 9.93 38.96 0.93
C ALA A 414 8.94 37.81 0.66
N GLN A 415 7.70 37.87 1.20
CA GLN A 415 6.66 36.84 1.06
C GLN A 415 7.01 35.48 1.70
N MET A 416 7.94 35.45 2.65
CA MET A 416 8.31 34.27 3.45
C MET A 416 7.87 34.47 4.92
N THR A 417 7.89 33.42 5.74
CA THR A 417 7.54 33.56 7.18
C THR A 417 8.30 32.59 8.08
N LEU A 418 8.64 33.06 9.27
CA LEU A 418 9.19 32.31 10.40
C LEU A 418 8.20 32.24 11.56
N GLU A 419 6.90 32.50 11.33
CA GLU A 419 5.87 32.59 12.38
C GLU A 419 5.73 31.29 13.19
N ASN A 420 5.97 30.14 12.55
CA ASN A 420 5.95 28.81 13.19
C ASN A 420 7.33 28.37 13.69
N HIS A 421 8.38 29.19 13.53
CA HIS A 421 9.71 28.86 13.99
C HIS A 421 9.82 28.99 15.50
N VAL A 422 10.46 28.01 16.11
CA VAL A 422 10.80 27.99 17.53
C VAL A 422 12.23 27.50 17.63
N SER A 423 13.09 28.26 18.31
CA SER A 423 14.50 27.94 18.47
C SER A 423 14.68 26.57 19.14
N ARG A 424 15.60 25.78 18.59
CA ARG A 424 15.89 24.42 19.10
C ARG A 424 17.39 24.22 19.23
N GLN A 425 17.81 23.58 20.32
CA GLN A 425 19.21 23.24 20.51
C GLN A 425 19.65 22.18 19.47
N LEU A 426 20.90 22.27 19.02
CA LEU A 426 21.51 21.22 18.22
C LEU A 426 21.57 19.90 19.01
N GLU A 427 20.94 18.87 18.46
CA GLU A 427 20.93 17.52 19.01
C GLU A 427 22.03 16.68 18.32
N PRO A 428 23.00 16.13 19.07
CA PRO A 428 24.12 15.36 18.48
C PRO A 428 23.67 14.18 17.61
N GLU A 429 22.52 13.61 17.90
CA GLU A 429 21.93 12.47 17.17
C GLU A 429 21.55 12.83 15.73
N THR A 430 21.43 14.13 15.42
CA THR A 430 21.17 14.63 14.07
C THR A 430 22.44 14.78 13.21
N LEU A 431 23.63 14.67 13.82
CA LEU A 431 24.94 14.76 13.18
C LEU A 431 25.37 13.41 12.61
N VAL A 432 24.69 12.99 11.55
CA VAL A 432 24.94 11.75 10.82
C VAL A 432 25.58 12.02 9.45
N GLU A 433 26.07 10.96 8.79
CA GLU A 433 26.85 11.07 7.54
C GLU A 433 26.08 11.71 6.37
N ASP A 434 24.74 11.64 6.36
CA ASP A 434 23.87 12.24 5.34
C ASP A 434 23.32 13.63 5.72
N THR A 435 23.82 14.22 6.82
CA THR A 435 23.49 15.58 7.23
C THR A 435 24.59 16.56 6.80
N LEU A 436 24.21 17.58 6.03
CA LEU A 436 25.02 18.77 5.77
C LEU A 436 24.74 19.81 6.84
N VAL A 437 25.77 20.20 7.59
CA VAL A 437 25.68 21.20 8.65
C VAL A 437 26.38 22.48 8.17
N LEU A 438 25.61 23.55 8.07
CA LEU A 438 26.08 24.85 7.60
C LEU A 438 26.02 25.87 8.73
N THR A 439 27.17 26.22 9.29
CA THR A 439 27.25 27.24 10.33
C THR A 439 27.36 28.62 9.71
N ILE A 440 26.86 29.63 10.42
CA ILE A 440 26.96 31.02 9.96
C ILE A 440 28.36 31.59 10.25
N GLU A 441 28.97 31.18 11.36
CA GLU A 441 30.30 31.65 11.78
C GLU A 441 31.32 30.51 11.92
N GLU A 442 32.60 30.82 11.71
CA GLU A 442 33.70 29.85 11.86
C GLU A 442 33.85 29.37 13.31
N ALA A 443 33.55 30.23 14.29
CA ALA A 443 33.57 29.86 15.70
C ALA A 443 32.54 28.76 16.02
N GLU A 444 31.40 28.77 15.35
CA GLU A 444 30.32 27.79 15.52
C GLU A 444 30.75 26.42 14.97
N LYS A 445 31.35 26.39 13.77
CA LYS A 445 31.94 25.19 13.17
C LYS A 445 33.02 24.59 14.06
N ASN A 446 33.97 25.40 14.50
CA ASN A 446 35.05 24.94 15.37
C ASN A 446 34.54 24.32 16.67
N LYS A 447 33.49 24.92 17.25
CA LYS A 447 32.85 24.38 18.46
C LYS A 447 32.25 23.01 18.18
N ILE A 448 31.44 22.85 17.13
CA ILE A 448 30.82 21.56 16.75
C ILE A 448 31.89 20.49 16.53
N LEU A 449 32.93 20.80 15.75
CA LEU A 449 34.02 19.86 15.47
C LEU A 449 34.78 19.46 16.73
N SER A 450 34.98 20.38 17.66
CA SER A 450 35.66 20.10 18.94
C SER A 450 34.83 19.26 19.89
N GLU A 451 33.50 19.45 19.93
CA GLU A 451 32.60 18.79 20.88
C GLU A 451 32.09 17.43 20.35
N TYR A 452 31.86 17.32 19.04
CA TYR A 452 31.16 16.17 18.44
C TYR A 452 32.00 15.41 17.39
N GLY A 453 33.17 15.94 17.00
CA GLY A 453 34.08 15.31 16.04
C GLY A 453 33.70 15.53 14.56
N THR A 454 34.39 14.83 13.65
CA THR A 454 34.33 15.03 12.18
C THR A 454 33.37 14.08 11.46
N LYS A 455 32.43 13.43 12.16
CA LYS A 455 31.56 12.41 11.57
C LYS A 455 30.46 12.99 10.67
N ALA A 456 30.25 14.31 10.71
CA ALA A 456 29.25 15.01 9.90
C ALA A 456 29.92 15.97 8.92
N ASN A 457 29.20 16.30 7.85
CA ASN A 457 29.63 17.25 6.83
C ASN A 457 29.45 18.68 7.36
N VAL A 458 30.38 19.16 8.18
CA VAL A 458 30.30 20.47 8.84
C VAL A 458 31.16 21.51 8.12
N TYR A 459 30.52 22.55 7.62
CA TYR A 459 31.14 23.68 6.93
C TYR A 459 30.54 24.99 7.40
N THR A 460 31.24 26.10 7.21
CA THR A 460 30.52 27.39 7.20
C THR A 460 29.74 27.52 5.89
N LEU A 461 28.65 28.30 5.88
CA LEU A 461 27.88 28.55 4.65
C LEU A 461 28.80 29.09 3.54
N ASN A 462 29.64 30.08 3.87
CA ASN A 462 30.60 30.69 2.95
C ASN A 462 31.63 29.70 2.41
N GLU A 463 32.25 28.88 3.28
CA GLU A 463 33.18 27.83 2.86
C GLU A 463 32.51 26.81 1.93
N PHE A 464 31.27 26.42 2.25
CA PHE A 464 30.57 25.44 1.45
C PHE A 464 30.22 25.97 0.06
N VAL A 465 29.78 27.23 -0.08
CA VAL A 465 29.49 27.80 -1.41
C VAL A 465 30.73 28.28 -2.16
N GLY A 466 31.83 28.57 -1.45
CA GLY A 466 33.07 29.09 -2.02
C GLY A 466 33.12 30.62 -2.06
N SER A 467 32.50 31.29 -1.09
CA SER A 467 32.48 32.75 -0.94
C SER A 467 33.39 33.21 0.20
N ASP A 468 34.03 34.37 0.05
CA ASP A 468 34.98 34.94 1.03
C ASP A 468 34.33 36.06 1.90
N GLY A 469 33.00 36.18 1.87
CA GLY A 469 32.26 37.22 2.60
C GLY A 469 32.04 36.94 4.09
N GLU A 470 31.48 37.92 4.82
CA GLU A 470 30.96 37.74 6.18
C GLU A 470 29.45 37.95 6.20
N ILE A 471 28.74 37.11 6.95
CA ILE A 471 27.30 37.27 7.19
C ILE A 471 27.14 38.14 8.44
N PRO A 472 26.71 39.41 8.31
CA PRO A 472 26.70 40.34 9.42
C PRO A 472 25.73 39.85 10.50
N ASN A 473 26.11 39.96 11.77
CA ASN A 473 25.22 39.66 12.89
C ASN A 473 24.24 40.85 13.09
N PRO A 474 22.92 40.69 12.86
CA PRO A 474 21.95 41.76 13.00
C PRO A 474 21.40 41.88 14.44
N TYR A 475 21.75 40.97 15.35
CA TYR A 475 21.14 40.89 16.67
C TYR A 475 21.32 42.20 17.47
N GLY A 476 20.21 42.72 18.02
CA GLY A 476 20.20 43.98 18.75
C GLY A 476 20.30 45.25 17.89
N LYS A 477 20.46 45.13 16.56
CA LYS A 477 20.63 46.27 15.64
C LYS A 477 19.30 46.77 15.06
N PRO A 478 19.27 47.94 14.37
CA PRO A 478 18.07 48.43 13.66
C PRO A 478 17.60 47.49 12.54
N LEU A 479 16.37 47.69 12.06
CA LEU A 479 15.77 46.86 10.99
C LEU A 479 16.60 46.87 9.69
N THR A 480 17.30 47.97 9.40
CA THR A 480 18.20 48.08 8.24
C THR A 480 19.32 47.05 8.25
N ALA A 481 19.90 46.74 9.43
CA ALA A 481 20.94 45.72 9.56
C ALA A 481 20.39 44.30 9.33
N TYR A 482 19.12 44.04 9.65
CA TYR A 482 18.46 42.79 9.28
C TYR A 482 18.23 42.70 7.77
N GLY A 483 17.90 43.81 7.12
CA GLY A 483 17.82 43.89 5.65
C GLY A 483 19.16 43.62 4.96
N GLU A 484 20.25 44.22 5.43
CA GLU A 484 21.61 43.95 4.92
C GLU A 484 21.99 42.47 5.09
N CYS A 485 21.69 41.89 6.26
CA CYS A 485 21.91 40.46 6.51
C CYS A 485 21.07 39.57 5.59
N TYR A 486 19.81 39.93 5.36
CA TYR A 486 18.90 39.22 4.47
C TYR A 486 19.41 39.20 3.03
N GLU A 487 19.86 40.34 2.49
CA GLU A 487 20.36 40.41 1.11
C GLU A 487 21.61 39.53 0.91
N ILE A 488 22.53 39.55 1.88
CA ILE A 488 23.72 38.67 1.85
C ILE A 488 23.32 37.19 1.92
N LEU A 489 22.44 36.83 2.86
CA LEU A 489 21.96 35.45 2.98
C LEU A 489 21.24 34.99 1.71
N ARG A 490 20.41 35.83 1.10
CA ARG A 490 19.67 35.49 -0.11
C ARG A 490 20.62 35.09 -1.25
N GLU A 491 21.68 35.86 -1.48
CA GLU A 491 22.64 35.51 -2.55
C GLU A 491 23.43 34.24 -2.22
N LEU A 492 23.88 34.06 -0.96
CA LEU A 492 24.56 32.83 -0.55
C LEU A 492 23.66 31.59 -0.65
N ILE A 493 22.36 31.73 -0.37
CA ILE A 493 21.40 30.63 -0.45
C ILE A 493 21.10 30.22 -1.89
N LYS A 494 21.09 31.17 -2.84
CA LYS A 494 21.04 30.85 -4.27
C LYS A 494 22.27 30.04 -4.71
N GLU A 495 23.46 30.51 -4.34
CA GLU A 495 24.72 29.79 -4.64
C GLU A 495 24.73 28.40 -4.00
N LEU A 496 24.20 28.28 -2.78
CA LEU A 496 24.02 27.00 -2.10
C LEU A 496 23.07 26.08 -2.89
N ALA A 497 21.93 26.59 -3.34
CA ALA A 497 20.96 25.80 -4.11
C ALA A 497 21.56 25.29 -5.42
N GLU A 498 22.27 26.15 -6.17
CA GLU A 498 22.99 25.75 -7.39
C GLU A 498 24.01 24.64 -7.12
N LYS A 499 24.81 24.78 -6.05
CA LYS A 499 25.80 23.78 -5.66
C LYS A 499 25.17 22.46 -5.20
N LEU A 500 24.07 22.52 -4.47
CA LEU A 500 23.30 21.34 -4.04
C LEU A 500 22.72 20.59 -5.23
N ASN A 501 22.19 21.32 -6.22
CA ASN A 501 21.66 20.74 -7.46
C ASN A 501 22.76 20.06 -8.27
N TYR A 502 23.92 20.71 -8.41
CA TYR A 502 25.09 20.10 -9.05
C TYR A 502 25.49 18.77 -8.40
N ILE A 503 25.54 18.73 -7.06
CA ILE A 503 25.85 17.51 -6.31
C ILE A 503 24.79 16.43 -6.52
N ALA A 504 23.51 16.81 -6.55
CA ALA A 504 22.40 15.87 -6.74
C ALA A 504 22.34 15.30 -8.16
N GLU A 505 22.85 16.00 -9.17
CA GLU A 505 22.86 15.56 -10.57
C GLU A 505 24.08 14.67 -10.92
N GLU A 506 25.19 14.79 -10.19
CA GLU A 506 26.37 13.93 -10.37
C GLU A 506 26.22 12.54 -9.74
N GLU A 507 25.19 12.31 -8.92
CA GLU A 507 24.88 11.06 -8.18
C GLU A 507 23.75 10.23 -8.83
#